data_AF-A0A645JSN3-F1
#
_entry.id   AF-A0A645JSN3-F1
#
_cell.length_a   1.000
_cell.length_b   1.000
_cell.length_c   1.000
_cell.angle_alpha   90.00
_cell.angle_beta   90.00
_cell.angle_gamma   90.00
#
_symmetry.space_group_name_H-M   'P 1'
#
loop_
_entity.id
_entity.type
_entity.pdbx_description
1 polymer ?
#
loop_
_entity_poly.entity_id
_entity_poly.type
_entity_poly.pdbx_seq_one_letter_code
_entity_poly.pdbx_strand_id
1 'polypeptide(L)'
;MKLSSTVYPERKQLPVRHQNIVQAINTVNAAWGLKVPFFFSGGVFYWGEKPEQKKVYTFEYGVNILGLNRTGGLWELETVSAPFVKHSHKINVIHPQVSGEFEVLKVVSSTNESGFIRTYIYF
;
A
#
# COMPACT_ATOMS: atom_id res chain seq x y z
N MET A 1 -17.17 1.34 -5.82
CA MET A 1 -16.08 2.26 -6.16
C MET A 1 -16.11 3.40 -5.15
N LYS A 2 -14.99 3.74 -4.50
CA LYS A 2 -14.89 4.94 -3.66
C LYS A 2 -14.13 6.00 -4.47
N LEU A 3 -14.84 7.04 -4.88
CA LEU A 3 -14.27 8.18 -5.60
C LEU A 3 -14.12 9.36 -4.65
N SER A 4 -13.12 10.18 -4.90
CA SER A 4 -13.02 11.49 -4.25
C SER A 4 -14.22 12.35 -4.61
N SER A 5 -14.61 13.26 -3.71
CA SER A 5 -15.63 14.30 -3.98
C SER A 5 -15.14 15.37 -4.96
N THR A 6 -13.86 15.32 -5.35
CA THR A 6 -13.25 16.26 -6.29
C THR A 6 -13.86 16.09 -7.69
N VAL A 7 -14.50 17.14 -8.19
CA VAL A 7 -15.04 17.18 -9.55
C VAL A 7 -14.01 17.82 -10.47
N TYR A 8 -13.68 17.13 -11.57
CA TYR A 8 -12.77 17.61 -12.59
C TYR A 8 -13.53 18.14 -13.82
N PRO A 9 -12.97 19.12 -14.57
CA PRO A 9 -13.61 19.64 -15.77
C PRO A 9 -13.95 18.56 -16.78
N GLU A 10 -15.14 18.64 -17.38
CA GLU A 10 -15.56 17.67 -18.40
C GLU A 10 -14.66 17.77 -19.64
N ARG A 11 -14.22 16.62 -20.13
CA ARG A 11 -13.49 16.51 -21.39
C ARG A 11 -14.27 15.60 -22.33
N LYS A 12 -14.66 16.14 -23.49
CA LYS A 12 -15.57 15.46 -24.44
C LYS A 12 -15.10 14.07 -24.84
N GLN A 13 -13.79 13.92 -25.10
CA GLN A 13 -13.19 12.64 -25.48
C GLN A 13 -11.75 12.56 -24.98
N LEU A 14 -11.36 11.37 -24.51
CA LEU A 14 -9.98 11.01 -24.23
C LEU A 14 -9.65 9.71 -24.98
N PRO A 15 -8.74 9.73 -25.96
CA PRO A 15 -8.35 8.51 -26.66
C PRO A 15 -7.47 7.63 -25.76
N VAL A 16 -7.95 6.42 -25.46
CA VAL A 16 -7.20 5.35 -24.80
C VAL A 16 -7.15 4.18 -25.77
N ARG A 17 -5.98 3.90 -26.37
CA ARG A 17 -5.81 2.87 -27.41
C ARG A 17 -4.69 1.92 -27.04
N HIS A 18 -4.96 0.62 -27.06
CA HIS A 18 -3.97 -0.44 -26.80
C HIS A 18 -3.19 -0.26 -25.49
N GLN A 19 -3.85 0.24 -24.46
CA GLN A 19 -3.27 0.45 -23.13
C GLN A 19 -3.82 -0.58 -22.15
N ASN A 20 -2.97 -1.09 -21.26
CA ASN A 20 -3.43 -1.84 -20.10
C ASN A 20 -4.08 -0.88 -19.07
N ILE A 21 -4.73 -1.43 -18.05
CA ILE A 21 -5.49 -0.63 -17.09
C ILE A 21 -4.63 0.41 -16.35
N VAL A 22 -3.38 0.08 -16.02
CA VAL A 22 -2.45 0.99 -15.33
C VAL A 22 -2.07 2.15 -16.25
N GLN A 23 -1.77 1.86 -17.52
CA GLN A 23 -1.47 2.87 -18.54
C GLN A 23 -2.68 3.77 -18.84
N ALA A 24 -3.88 3.19 -18.89
CA ALA A 24 -5.12 3.93 -19.09
C ALA A 24 -5.37 4.93 -17.95
N ILE A 25 -5.22 4.50 -16.70
CA ILE A 25 -5.37 5.38 -15.53
C ILE A 25 -4.30 6.48 -15.52
N ASN A 26 -3.05 6.15 -15.87
CA ASN A 26 -1.99 7.16 -16.00
C ASN A 26 -2.29 8.18 -17.10
N THR A 27 -2.86 7.75 -18.23
CA THR A 27 -3.28 8.64 -19.32
C THR A 27 -4.40 9.57 -18.87
N VAL A 28 -5.38 9.05 -18.10
CA VAL A 28 -6.41 9.87 -17.45
C VAL A 28 -5.76 10.86 -16.48
N ASN A 29 -4.91 10.43 -15.56
CA ASN A 29 -4.23 11.33 -14.63
C ASN A 29 -3.49 12.47 -15.37
N ALA A 30 -2.73 12.14 -16.42
CA ALA A 30 -2.00 13.13 -17.21
C ALA A 30 -2.94 14.11 -17.94
N ALA A 31 -4.07 13.62 -18.47
CA ALA A 31 -5.04 14.44 -19.19
C ALA A 31 -5.68 15.55 -18.34
N TRP A 32 -5.72 15.37 -17.02
CA TRP A 32 -6.21 16.35 -16.04
C TRP A 32 -5.09 16.94 -15.16
N GLY A 33 -3.81 16.65 -15.46
CA GLY A 33 -2.67 17.18 -14.69
C GLY A 33 -2.57 16.62 -13.26
N LEU A 34 -3.13 15.45 -13.00
CA LEU A 34 -3.25 14.84 -11.68
C LEU A 34 -2.00 14.03 -11.32
N LYS A 35 -1.57 14.15 -10.06
CA LYS A 35 -0.56 13.29 -9.44
C LYS A 35 -1.16 12.57 -8.24
N VAL A 36 -2.22 11.81 -8.49
CA VAL A 36 -2.95 11.10 -7.43
C VAL A 36 -2.59 9.61 -7.45
N PRO A 37 -2.38 8.98 -6.28
CA PRO A 37 -2.16 7.54 -6.20
C PRO A 37 -3.44 6.77 -6.56
N PHE A 38 -3.27 5.57 -7.11
CA PHE A 38 -4.34 4.63 -7.37
C PHE A 38 -3.91 3.20 -7.07
N PHE A 39 -4.83 2.39 -6.57
CA PHE A 39 -4.58 0.97 -6.27
C PHE A 39 -5.88 0.20 -6.08
N PHE A 40 -5.77 -1.13 -6.11
CA PHE A 40 -6.87 -2.03 -5.77
C PHE A 40 -6.66 -2.60 -4.37
N SER A 41 -7.71 -2.62 -3.56
CA SER A 41 -7.70 -3.29 -2.26
C SER A 41 -9.07 -3.87 -1.96
N GLY A 42 -9.13 -5.17 -1.66
CA GLY A 42 -10.38 -5.87 -1.34
C GLY A 42 -11.44 -5.81 -2.46
N GLY A 43 -11.02 -5.86 -3.73
CA GLY A 43 -11.92 -5.74 -4.89
C GLY A 43 -12.42 -4.31 -5.17
N VAL A 44 -11.99 -3.32 -4.39
CA VAL A 44 -12.35 -1.91 -4.59
C VAL A 44 -11.18 -1.16 -5.20
N PHE A 45 -11.46 -0.41 -6.26
CA PHE A 45 -10.52 0.55 -6.84
C PHE A 45 -10.56 1.87 -6.07
N TYR A 46 -9.39 2.34 -5.67
CA TYR A 46 -9.16 3.63 -5.02
C TYR A 46 -8.40 4.55 -5.96
N TRP A 47 -8.88 5.79 -6.12
CA TRP A 47 -8.26 6.82 -6.96
C TRP A 47 -8.30 8.17 -6.26
N GLY A 48 -7.13 8.66 -5.83
CA GLY A 48 -7.02 9.87 -5.01
C GLY A 48 -7.55 9.74 -3.58
N GLU A 49 -8.12 8.59 -3.24
CA GLU A 49 -8.65 8.27 -1.91
C GLU A 49 -7.86 7.11 -1.29
N LYS A 50 -7.84 7.06 0.03
CA LYS A 50 -7.30 5.91 0.77
C LYS A 50 -8.43 5.24 1.56
N PRO A 51 -8.38 3.91 1.76
CA PRO A 51 -9.31 3.26 2.66
C PRO A 51 -9.17 3.87 4.04
N GLU A 52 -10.30 4.14 4.67
CA GLU A 52 -10.32 4.59 6.05
C GLU A 52 -9.75 3.49 6.94
N GLN A 53 -8.68 3.83 7.66
CA GLN A 53 -8.00 2.91 8.55
C GLN A 53 -8.44 3.16 9.98
N LYS A 54 -9.19 2.21 10.55
CA LYS A 54 -9.73 2.31 11.92
C LYS A 54 -8.64 2.27 13.00
N LYS A 55 -7.50 1.63 12.72
CA LYS A 55 -6.44 1.40 13.70
C LYS A 55 -5.08 1.38 13.03
N VAL A 56 -4.14 2.16 13.56
CA VAL A 56 -2.71 2.05 13.24
C VAL A 56 -2.11 0.96 14.14
N TYR A 57 -1.47 -0.03 13.53
CA TYR A 57 -0.85 -1.13 14.27
C TYR A 57 0.61 -0.79 14.57
N THR A 58 1.04 -1.06 15.79
CA THR A 58 2.41 -0.86 16.23
C THR A 58 3.20 -2.16 16.14
N PHE A 59 4.34 -2.08 15.48
CA PHE A 59 5.34 -3.12 15.44
C PHE A 59 6.56 -2.69 16.26
N GLU A 60 6.96 -3.51 17.23
CA GLU A 60 8.00 -3.20 18.20
C GLU A 60 9.07 -4.29 18.23
N TYR A 61 10.32 -3.83 18.26
CA TYR A 61 11.52 -4.66 18.34
C TYR A 61 11.50 -5.53 19.61
N GLY A 62 11.71 -6.84 19.44
CA GLY A 62 11.69 -7.80 20.54
C GLY A 62 10.29 -8.19 21.04
N VAL A 63 9.22 -7.63 20.46
CA VAL A 63 7.84 -7.95 20.84
C VAL A 63 7.12 -8.68 19.70
N ASN A 64 6.98 -8.03 18.55
CA ASN A 64 6.24 -8.58 17.41
C ASN A 64 6.96 -8.37 16.06
N ILE A 65 8.17 -7.79 16.09
CA ILE A 65 9.12 -7.82 14.97
C ILE A 65 10.03 -9.03 15.15
N LEU A 66 10.01 -9.95 14.20
CA LEU A 66 10.92 -11.09 14.14
C LEU A 66 12.24 -10.75 13.45
N GLY A 67 12.17 -9.86 12.46
CA GLY A 67 13.32 -9.40 11.70
C GLY A 67 13.04 -8.08 11.01
N LEU A 68 14.09 -7.29 10.78
CA LEU A 68 14.03 -6.06 10.01
C LEU A 68 15.24 -6.00 9.08
N ASN A 69 14.99 -6.01 7.77
CA ASN A 69 16.00 -5.94 6.73
C ASN A 69 15.79 -4.69 5.87
N ARG A 70 16.84 -4.29 5.14
CA ARG A 70 16.75 -3.23 4.14
C ARG A 70 17.12 -3.77 2.77
N THR A 71 16.16 -3.83 1.86
CA THR A 71 16.31 -4.47 0.54
C THR A 71 15.78 -3.52 -0.54
N GLY A 72 16.62 -3.19 -1.52
CA GLY A 72 16.22 -2.31 -2.63
C GLY A 72 15.80 -0.90 -2.21
N GLY A 73 16.35 -0.39 -1.10
CA GLY A 73 16.03 0.93 -0.54
C GLY A 73 14.81 0.96 0.39
N LEU A 74 14.04 -0.13 0.46
CA LEU A 74 12.86 -0.28 1.32
C LEU A 74 13.20 -1.06 2.59
N TRP A 75 12.45 -0.80 3.66
CA TRP A 75 12.48 -1.64 4.85
C TRP A 75 11.57 -2.85 4.63
N GLU A 76 12.01 -4.01 5.08
CA GLU A 76 11.27 -5.27 5.11
C GLU A 76 11.18 -5.72 6.57
N LEU A 77 9.96 -5.69 7.12
CA LEU A 77 9.66 -6.13 8.47
C LEU A 77 9.01 -7.50 8.43
N GLU A 78 9.62 -8.47 9.09
CA GLU A 78 9.08 -9.81 9.30
C GLU A 78 8.32 -9.88 10.63
N THR A 79 7.11 -10.42 10.60
CA THR A 79 6.29 -10.72 11.78
C THR A 79 5.59 -12.07 11.64
N VAL A 80 4.98 -12.57 12.71
CA VAL A 80 4.28 -13.87 12.70
C VAL A 80 3.08 -13.84 11.74
N SER A 81 2.03 -13.09 12.05
CA SER A 81 0.85 -13.03 11.21
C SER A 81 0.16 -11.68 11.38
N ALA A 82 0.07 -10.94 10.28
CA ALA A 82 -0.56 -9.63 10.25
C ALA A 82 -1.54 -9.48 9.06
N PRO A 83 -2.58 -10.34 8.95
CA PRO A 83 -3.54 -10.31 7.83
C PRO A 83 -4.40 -9.03 7.78
N PHE A 84 -4.38 -8.24 8.86
CA PHE A 84 -5.09 -6.97 8.99
C PHE A 84 -4.31 -5.79 8.39
N VAL A 85 -3.00 -5.93 8.15
CA VAL A 85 -2.19 -4.91 7.46
C VAL A 85 -2.36 -5.10 5.96
N LYS A 86 -2.64 -4.00 5.25
CA LYS A 86 -2.83 -4.00 3.79
C LYS A 86 -1.99 -2.89 3.18
N HIS A 87 -1.82 -2.96 1.86
CA HIS A 87 -1.26 -1.86 1.07
C HIS A 87 -1.95 -0.52 1.39
N SER A 88 -1.18 0.56 1.43
CA SER A 88 -1.58 1.93 1.79
C SER A 88 -2.05 2.14 3.23
N HIS A 89 -1.98 1.12 4.11
CA HIS A 89 -2.20 1.35 5.54
C HIS A 89 -0.98 2.06 6.15
N LYS A 90 -1.21 2.88 7.17
CA LYS A 90 -0.17 3.33 8.09
C LYS A 90 0.13 2.27 9.14
N ILE A 91 1.40 2.09 9.46
CA ILE A 91 1.87 1.29 10.59
C ILE A 91 2.80 2.17 11.43
N ASN A 92 2.86 1.93 12.72
CA ASN A 92 3.88 2.51 13.59
C ASN A 92 4.96 1.47 13.81
N VAL A 93 6.23 1.86 13.67
CA VAL A 93 7.38 0.99 13.88
C VAL A 93 8.22 1.57 15.00
N ILE A 94 8.60 0.72 15.95
CA ILE A 94 9.48 1.04 17.07
C ILE A 94 10.65 0.06 16.99
N HIS A 95 11.74 0.49 16.37
CA HIS A 95 12.93 -0.33 16.18
C HIS A 95 14.19 0.54 16.34
N PRO A 96 15.29 0.02 16.92
CA PRO A 96 16.53 0.78 17.11
C PRO A 96 17.09 1.43 15.82
N GLN A 97 16.87 0.79 14.67
CA GLN A 97 17.34 1.27 13.36
C GLN A 97 16.37 2.23 12.66
N VAL A 98 15.07 2.16 12.96
CA VAL A 98 14.02 2.95 12.30
C VAL A 98 12.80 3.03 13.21
N SER A 99 12.28 4.24 13.43
CA SER A 99 11.09 4.43 14.27
C SER A 99 10.21 5.54 13.72
N GLY A 100 8.89 5.37 13.86
CA GLY A 100 7.88 6.31 13.40
C GLY A 100 6.73 5.64 12.65
N GLU A 101 5.83 6.47 12.11
CA GLU A 101 4.73 6.01 11.26
C GLU A 101 5.16 5.92 9.79
N PHE A 102 4.87 4.79 9.15
CA PHE A 102 5.19 4.53 7.76
C PHE A 102 3.97 4.02 7.00
N GLU A 103 3.93 4.31 5.71
CA GLU A 103 2.91 3.78 4.81
C GLU A 103 3.36 2.46 4.20
N VAL A 104 2.50 1.46 4.26
CA VAL A 104 2.75 0.12 3.74
C VAL A 104 2.69 0.12 2.22
N LEU A 105 3.79 -0.28 1.59
CA LEU A 105 3.95 -0.36 0.14
C LEU A 105 3.67 -1.76 -0.41
N LYS A 106 3.87 -2.80 0.41
CA LYS A 106 3.62 -4.19 0.01
C LYS A 106 3.46 -5.05 1.25
N VAL A 107 2.59 -6.05 1.17
CA VAL A 107 2.44 -7.09 2.19
C VAL A 107 2.51 -8.45 1.50
N VAL A 108 3.34 -9.33 2.03
CA VAL A 108 3.44 -10.73 1.57
C VAL A 108 3.22 -11.63 2.76
N SER A 109 2.26 -12.54 2.66
CA SER A 109 2.07 -13.60 3.65
C SER A 109 2.44 -14.93 3.01
N SER A 110 3.34 -15.66 3.66
CA SER A 110 3.78 -16.98 3.21
C SER A 110 3.96 -17.92 4.40
N THR A 111 3.92 -19.21 4.13
CA THR A 111 4.26 -20.24 5.11
C THR A 111 5.74 -20.57 4.96
N ASN A 112 6.49 -20.57 6.06
CA ASN A 112 7.90 -20.94 6.06
C ASN A 112 8.09 -22.46 5.99
N GLU A 113 9.33 -22.91 5.86
CA GLU A 113 9.69 -24.34 5.75
C GLU A 113 9.22 -25.19 6.96
N SER A 114 9.09 -24.56 8.13
CA SER A 114 8.59 -25.19 9.36
C SER A 114 7.06 -25.17 9.50
N GLY A 115 6.33 -24.67 8.49
CA GLY A 115 4.86 -24.62 8.50
C GLY A 115 4.27 -23.40 9.22
N PHE A 116 5.08 -22.45 9.70
CA PHE A 116 4.57 -21.24 10.34
C PHE A 116 4.26 -20.15 9.31
N ILE A 117 3.13 -19.48 9.50
CA ILE A 117 2.81 -18.26 8.75
C ILE A 117 3.81 -17.17 9.16
N ARG A 118 4.28 -16.44 8.15
CA ARG A 118 5.06 -15.21 8.25
C ARG A 118 4.40 -14.14 7.39
N THR A 119 4.42 -12.91 7.89
CA THR A 119 4.02 -11.73 7.14
C THR A 119 5.21 -10.81 7.01
N TYR A 120 5.53 -10.44 5.77
CA TYR A 120 6.55 -9.48 5.39
C TYR A 120 5.87 -8.18 4.97
N ILE A 121 6.20 -7.09 5.65
CA ILE A 121 5.64 -5.77 5.41
C ILE A 121 6.75 -4.87 4.89
N TYR A 122 6.55 -4.29 3.71
CA TYR A 122 7.49 -3.38 3.08
C TYR A 122 7.00 -1.94 3.21
N PHE A 123 7.90 -1.04 3.61
CA PHE A 123 7.62 0.38 3.80
C PHE A 123 8.86 1.27 3.59
#